data_AF-A0A2V7IKK6-F1
#
_entry.id   AF-A0A2V7IKK6-F1
#
_cell.length_a   1.000
_cell.length_b   1.000
_cell.length_c   1.000
_cell.angle_alpha   90.00
_cell.angle_beta   90.00
_cell.angle_gamma   90.00
#
_symmetry.space_group_name_H-M   'P 1'
#
loop_
_entity.id
_entity.type
_entity.pdbx_description
1 polymer ?
#
loop_
_entity_poly.entity_id
_entity_poly.type
_entity_poly.pdbx_seq_one_letter_code
_entity_poly.pdbx_strand_id
1 'polypeptide(L)' 'MADTITQRRAEQWIREVWLPSVFRQTFRKQPVRLTSGGEFEFDAISSDRRVIVTVSTSRHHTNSGRRGAGKLNKIRSDIL' A
#
# COMPACT_ATOMS: atom_id res chain seq x y z
N MET A 1 -13.81 -3.47 -15.87
CA MET A 1 -13.59 -3.85 -14.46
C MET A 1 -12.11 -4.21 -14.29
N ALA A 2 -11.43 -3.62 -13.31
CA ALA A 2 -10.05 -4.02 -13.01
C ALA A 2 -10.06 -5.47 -12.49
N ASP A 3 -9.11 -6.29 -12.95
CA ASP A 3 -8.94 -7.63 -12.40
C ASP A 3 -8.40 -7.51 -10.97
N THR A 4 -9.33 -7.54 -10.02
CA THR A 4 -9.06 -7.40 -8.58
C THR A 4 -8.21 -8.55 -8.05
N ILE A 5 -8.18 -9.71 -8.71
CA ILE A 5 -7.35 -10.85 -8.33
C ILE A 5 -5.89 -10.53 -8.59
N THR A 6 -5.57 -10.00 -9.77
CA THR A 6 -4.20 -9.61 -10.13
C THR A 6 -3.67 -8.52 -9.19
N GLN A 7 -4.50 -7.53 -8.85
CA GLN A 7 -4.13 -6.47 -7.89
C GLN A 7 -3.82 -7.04 -6.50
N ARG A 8 -4.70 -7.89 -5.96
CA ARG A 8 -4.50 -8.53 -4.65
C ARG A 8 -3.26 -9.41 -4.63
N ARG A 9 -2.98 -10.15 -5.70
CA ARG A 9 -1.76 -10.96 -5.83
C ARG A 9 -0.50 -10.10 -5.83
N ALA A 10 -0.53 -8.97 -6.53
CA ALA A 10 0.59 -8.02 -6.53
C ALA A 10 0.82 -7.42 -5.14
N GLU A 11 -0.24 -6.97 -4.46
CA GLU A 11 -0.16 -6.46 -3.08
C GLU A 11 0.37 -7.50 -2.10
N GLN A 12 -0.09 -8.75 -2.23
CA GLN A 12 0.40 -9.86 -1.43
C GLN A 12 1.89 -10.13 -1.67
N TRP A 13 2.33 -10.20 -2.93
CA TRP A 13 3.73 -10.41 -3.27
C TRP A 13 4.63 -9.26 -2.76
N ILE A 14 4.15 -8.02 -2.88
CA ILE A 14 4.86 -6.85 -2.32
C ILE A 14 5.06 -7.03 -0.81
N ARG A 15 4.00 -7.44 -0.09
CA ARG A 15 4.05 -7.63 1.37
C ARG A 15 4.92 -8.80 1.81
N GLU A 16 4.85 -9.92 1.12
CA GLU A 16 5.45 -11.19 1.55
C GLU A 16 6.88 -11.39 1.01
N VAL A 17 7.22 -10.76 -0.11
CA VAL A 17 8.51 -10.98 -0.80
C VAL A 17 9.31 -9.69 -0.89
N TRP A 18 8.75 -8.64 -1.51
CA TRP A 18 9.51 -7.43 -1.79
C TRP A 18 9.88 -6.65 -0.53
N LEU A 19 8.89 -6.32 0.33
CA LEU A 19 9.13 -5.56 1.56
C LEU A 19 10.14 -6.28 2.49
N PRO A 20 10.04 -7.59 2.74
CA PRO A 20 11.04 -8.28 3.55
C PRO A 20 12.43 -8.28 2.93
N SER A 21 12.54 -8.39 1.60
CA SER A 21 13.84 -8.35 0.93
C SER A 21 14.53 -6.99 1.05
N VAL A 22 13.77 -5.89 1.01
CA VAL A 22 14.29 -4.52 1.04
C VAL A 22 14.62 -4.07 2.46
N PHE A 23 13.70 -4.30 3.40
CA PHE A 23 13.82 -3.79 4.77
C PHE A 23 14.41 -4.81 5.74
N ARG A 24 14.66 -6.05 5.31
CA ARG A 24 15.13 -7.18 6.13
C ARG A 24 14.29 -7.40 7.39
N GLN A 25 12.98 -7.22 7.26
CA GLN A 25 12.00 -7.39 8.33
C GLN A 25 10.73 -8.05 7.81
N THR A 26 9.98 -8.71 8.68
CA THR A 26 8.66 -9.24 8.29
C THR A 26 7.63 -8.13 8.28
N PHE A 27 6.68 -8.21 7.34
CA PHE A 27 5.57 -7.27 7.24
C PHE A 27 4.24 -8.00 7.36
N ARG A 28 3.28 -7.37 8.05
CA ARG A 28 1.92 -7.93 8.24
C ARG A 28 0.87 -6.87 7.99
N LYS A 29 -0.29 -7.32 7.50
CA LYS A 29 -1.49 -6.49 7.42
C LYS A 29 -2.21 -6.56 8.77
N GLN A 30 -2.31 -5.44 9.48
CA GLN A 30 -3.00 -5.38 10.78
C GLN A 30 -3.52 -3.95 11.05
N PRO A 31 -4.61 -3.80 11.82
CA PRO A 31 -5.08 -2.49 12.27
C PRO A 31 -4.06 -1.79 13.19
N VAL A 32 -3.96 -0.47 13.05
CA VAL A 32 -3.16 0.41 13.92
C VAL A 32 -4.06 1.41 14.58
N ARG A 33 -3.93 1.55 15.90
CA ARG A 33 -4.58 2.62 16.65
C ARG A 33 -3.91 3.96 16.35
N LEU A 34 -4.69 4.92 15.86
CA LEU A 34 -4.20 6.27 15.58
C LEU A 34 -4.20 7.13 16.85
N THR A 35 -3.27 8.06 16.95
CA THR A 35 -3.19 9.02 18.07
C THR A 35 -4.36 10.00 18.06
N SER A 36 -4.90 10.33 16.88
CA SER A 36 -6.12 11.12 16.70
C SER A 36 -7.39 10.37 17.12
N GLY A 37 -7.29 9.09 17.46
CA GLY A 37 -8.42 8.20 17.72
C GLY A 37 -8.81 7.36 16.50
N GLY A 38 -9.42 6.21 16.77
CA GLY A 38 -9.79 5.23 15.73
C GLY A 38 -8.68 4.24 15.37
N GLU A 39 -9.00 3.33 14.45
CA GLU A 39 -8.08 2.34 13.91
C GLU A 39 -8.04 2.41 12.39
N PHE A 40 -6.87 2.21 11.82
CA PHE A 40 -6.69 2.15 10.38
C PHE A 40 -5.91 0.89 9.99
N GLU A 41 -6.41 0.18 8.99
CA GLU A 41 -5.76 -1.03 8.46
C GLU A 41 -4.88 -0.65 7.26
N PHE A 42 -3.58 -0.49 7.52
CA PHE A 42 -2.59 -0.28 6.47
C PHE A 42 -2.28 -1.59 5.73
N ASP A 43 -1.76 -1.49 4.50
CA ASP A 43 -1.48 -2.67 3.66
C ASP A 43 -0.38 -3.56 4.23
N ALA A 44 0.64 -2.95 4.86
CA ALA A 44 1.72 -3.67 5.51
C ALA A 44 2.40 -2.83 6.60
N ILE A 45 2.80 -3.50 7.68
CA ILE A 45 3.48 -2.89 8.83
C ILE A 45 4.65 -3.76 9.23
N SER A 46 5.82 -3.16 9.44
CA SER A 46 7.02 -3.87 9.88
C SER A 46 6.83 -4.45 11.29
N SER A 47 7.55 -5.53 11.59
CA SER A 47 7.54 -6.17 12.91
C SER A 47 7.91 -5.21 14.05
N ASP A 48 8.80 -4.25 13.80
CA ASP A 48 9.21 -3.23 14.77
C ASP A 48 8.25 -2.03 14.85
N ARG A 49 7.18 -2.02 14.03
CA ARG A 49 6.17 -0.96 13.89
C ARG A 49 6.74 0.41 13.51
N ARG A 50 7.96 0.47 12.97
CA ARG A 50 8.61 1.71 12.50
C ARG A 50 8.29 2.06 11.05
N VAL A 51 7.85 1.09 10.26
CA VAL A 51 7.49 1.26 8.86
C VAL A 51 6.03 0.89 8.66
N ILE A 52 5.27 1.85 8.14
CA ILE A 52 3.88 1.70 7.72
C ILE A 52 3.84 1.89 6.20
N VAL A 53 3.14 0.99 5.50
CA VAL A 53 3.14 0.95 4.03
C VAL A 53 1.71 0.99 3.49
N THR A 54 1.51 1.85 2.50
CA THR A 54 0.34 1.86 1.62
C THR A 54 0.78 1.45 0.21
N VAL A 55 0.13 0.46 -0.38
CA VAL A 55 0.44 -0.09 -1.69
C VAL A 55 -0.61 0.38 -2.70
N SER A 56 -0.15 0.87 -3.85
CA SER A 56 -1.04 1.21 -4.94
C SER A 56 -0.60 0.52 -6.22
N THR A 57 -1.49 -0.30 -6.79
CA THR A 57 -1.32 -0.97 -8.09
C THR A 57 -1.84 -0.11 -9.25
N SER A 58 -2.10 1.17 -9.00
CA SER A 58 -2.64 2.13 -9.97
C SER A 58 -1.60 2.48 -11.04
N ARG A 59 -1.97 2.50 -12.33
CA ARG A 59 -1.04 2.97 -13.39
C ARG A 59 -0.57 4.41 -13.14
N HIS A 60 0.74 4.65 -13.28
CA HIS A 60 1.36 5.97 -13.12
C HIS A 60 0.89 7.00 -14.17
N HIS A 61 0.62 6.54 -15.39
CA HIS A 61 0.11 7.37 -16.49
C HIS A 61 -1.37 7.08 -16.80
N THR A 62 -2.06 8.08 -17.34
CA THR A 62 -3.36 7.94 -17.99
C THR A 62 -3.21 7.20 -19.32
N ASN A 63 -4.32 6.77 -19.93
CA ASN A 63 -4.28 6.13 -21.24
C ASN A 63 -3.71 7.04 -22.34
N SER A 64 -3.78 8.36 -22.13
CA SER A 64 -3.20 9.40 -23.00
C SER A 64 -1.76 9.78 -22.66
N GLY A 65 -1.09 9.05 -21.76
CA GLY A 65 0.32 9.26 -21.41
C GLY A 65 0.59 10.39 -20.41
N ARG A 66 -0.43 11.14 -19.97
CA ARG A 66 -0.28 12.18 -18.93
C ARG A 66 -0.08 11.54 -17.56
N ARG A 67 0.57 12.25 -16.63
CA ARG A 67 0.68 11.80 -15.24
C ARG A 67 -0.73 11.62 -14.64
N GLY A 68 -0.97 10.49 -14.01
CA GLY A 68 -2.26 10.14 -13.39
C GLY A 68 -2.50 10.89 -12.08
N ALA A 69 -2.64 12.22 -12.13
CA ALA A 69 -2.79 13.07 -10.94
C ALA A 69 -3.91 12.61 -9.99
N GLY A 70 -5.06 12.18 -10.52
CA GLY A 70 -6.15 11.64 -9.70
C GLY A 70 -5.75 10.38 -8.92
N LYS A 71 -4.91 9.51 -9.48
CA LYS A 71 -4.43 8.29 -8.81
C LYS A 71 -3.38 8.62 -7.75
N LEU A 72 -2.52 9.61 -8.02
CA LEU A 72 -1.56 10.10 -7.03
C LEU A 72 -2.25 10.79 -5.86
N ASN A 73 -3.30 11.58 -6.13
CA ASN A 73 -4.13 12.17 -5.08
C ASN A 73 -4.85 11.08 -4.29
N LYS A 74 -5.33 10.02 -4.94
CA LYS A 74 -5.89 8.87 -4.23
C LYS A 74 -4.87 8.25 -3.26
N ILE A 75 -3.63 8.00 -3.70
CA ILE A 75 -2.58 7.50 -2.79
C ILE A 75 -2.37 8.44 -1.60
N ARG A 76 -2.38 9.76 -1.84
CA ARG A 76 -2.29 10.74 -0.75
C ARG A 76 -3.49 10.74 0.17
N SER A 77 -4.69 10.41 -0.31
CA SER A 77 -5.87 10.25 0.54
C SER A 77 -5.90 8.91 1.28
N ASP A 78 -5.31 7.87 0.69
CA ASP A 78 -5.17 6.55 1.31
C ASP A 78 -4.05 6.55 2.39
N ILE A 79 -3.14 7.52 2.33
CA ILE A 79 -2.17 7.85 3.38
C ILE A 79 -2.82 8.98 4.20
N LEU A 80 -3.54 8.61 5.27
CA LEU A 80 -4.21 9.49 6.23
C LEU A 80 -3.63 10.92 6.35
#